data_AF-R0GL67-F1
#
_entry.id   AF-R0GL67-F1
#
_cell.length_a   1.000
_cell.length_b   1.000
_cell.length_c   1.000
_cell.angle_alpha   90.00
_cell.angle_beta   90.00
_cell.angle_gamma   90.00
#
_symmetry.space_group_name_H-M   'P 1'
#
loop_
_entity.id
_entity.type
_entity.pdbx_description
1 polymer ?
#
loop_
_entity_poly.entity_id
_entity_poly.type
_entity_poly.pdbx_seq_one_letter_code
_entity_poly.pdbx_strand_id
1 'polypeptide(L)'
;MSRSKGANLDMKQVILVCGNWFFDNNKWLFAVDNKRGSRILEYNCQTSYDDCIGVVCEDYGLDNRLFDVVLSYKISKMLSQNLPGDTPPVIIGNSRQFNVFWVN
;
A
#
# COMPACT_ATOMS: atom_id res chain seq x y z
N MET A 1 -12.44 31.90 -24.64
CA MET A 1 -12.29 31.30 -23.30
C MET A 1 -12.61 29.81 -23.38
N SER A 2 -11.58 28.98 -23.57
CA SER A 2 -11.74 27.52 -23.50
C SER A 2 -11.88 27.13 -22.03
N ARG A 3 -13.06 26.64 -21.64
CA ARG A 3 -13.20 25.90 -20.37
C ARG A 3 -12.23 24.73 -20.42
N SER A 4 -11.18 24.78 -19.61
CA SER A 4 -10.39 23.60 -19.29
C SER A 4 -11.37 22.55 -18.75
N LYS A 5 -11.54 21.45 -19.49
CA LYS A 5 -12.19 20.26 -18.96
C LYS A 5 -11.35 19.84 -17.76
N GLY A 6 -11.81 20.14 -16.55
CA GLY A 6 -11.22 19.57 -15.35
C GLY A 6 -11.22 18.07 -15.55
N ALA A 7 -10.04 17.45 -15.55
CA ALA A 7 -9.94 16.01 -15.60
C ALA A 7 -10.72 15.49 -14.39
N ASN A 8 -11.78 14.73 -14.62
CA ASN A 8 -12.49 14.06 -13.55
C ASN A 8 -11.53 12.97 -13.06
N LEU A 9 -10.87 13.23 -11.93
CA LEU A 9 -9.93 12.28 -11.33
C LEU A 9 -10.76 11.20 -10.65
N ASP A 10 -10.74 10.00 -11.19
CA ASP A 10 -11.39 8.85 -10.58
C ASP A 10 -10.67 8.51 -9.27
N MET A 11 -11.38 8.72 -8.15
CA MET A 11 -10.88 8.46 -6.81
C MET A 11 -11.09 6.99 -6.49
N LYS A 12 -10.01 6.32 -6.11
CA LYS A 12 -10.01 4.92 -5.68
C LYS A 12 -9.72 4.84 -4.19
N GLN A 13 -10.15 3.73 -3.59
CA GLN A 13 -9.95 3.44 -2.17
C GLN A 13 -9.26 2.09 -2.00
N VAL A 14 -8.36 2.02 -1.03
CA VAL A 14 -7.72 0.78 -0.57
C VAL A 14 -7.85 0.69 0.95
N ILE A 15 -7.99 -0.53 1.46
CA ILE A 15 -7.91 -0.78 2.90
C ILE A 15 -6.46 -1.12 3.24
N LEU A 16 -5.88 -0.32 4.11
CA LEU A 16 -4.56 -0.55 4.70
C LEU A 16 -4.72 -1.26 6.03
N VAL A 17 -3.81 -2.19 6.31
CA VAL A 17 -3.77 -2.93 7.58
C VAL A 17 -2.38 -2.76 8.18
N CYS A 18 -2.30 -2.26 9.42
CA CYS A 18 -1.04 -2.12 10.12
C CYS A 18 -0.60 -3.47 10.68
N GLY A 19 0.69 -3.79 10.58
CA GLY A 19 1.23 -5.05 11.05
C GLY A 19 2.63 -5.31 10.54
N ASN A 20 3.13 -6.52 10.81
CA ASN A 20 4.46 -6.95 10.40
C ASN A 20 4.41 -8.28 9.66
N TRP A 21 5.24 -8.41 8.64
CA TRP A 21 5.50 -9.68 7.99
C TRP A 21 6.48 -10.51 8.80
N PHE A 22 6.22 -11.80 8.91
CA PHE A 22 7.16 -12.76 9.45
C PHE A 22 7.10 -14.06 8.64
N PHE A 23 8.22 -14.76 8.60
CA PHE A 23 8.35 -16.02 7.89
C PHE A 23 8.31 -17.17 8.90
N ASP A 24 7.33 -18.05 8.74
CA ASP A 24 7.14 -19.22 9.61
C ASP A 24 6.61 -20.40 8.79
N ASN A 25 7.06 -21.61 9.08
CA ASN A 25 6.59 -22.84 8.42
C ASN A 25 6.55 -22.75 6.88
N ASN A 26 7.62 -22.24 6.26
CA ASN A 26 7.78 -22.03 4.81
C ASN A 26 6.71 -21.13 4.17
N LYS A 27 6.14 -20.19 4.92
CA LYS A 27 5.16 -19.21 4.42
C LYS A 27 5.34 -17.85 5.08
N TRP A 28 5.03 -16.82 4.31
CA TRP A 28 4.89 -15.46 4.84
C TRP A 28 3.51 -15.24 5.45
N LEU A 29 3.53 -14.83 6.72
CA LEU A 29 2.37 -14.49 7.54
C LEU A 29 2.41 -13.01 7.91
N PHE A 30 1.24 -12.41 8.07
CA PHE A 30 1.09 -11.01 8.48
C PHE A 30 0.49 -10.93 9.87
N ALA A 31 1.27 -10.48 10.84
CA ALA A 31 0.80 -10.23 12.21
C ALA A 31 0.16 -8.83 12.26
N VAL A 32 -1.16 -8.79 12.35
CA VAL A 32 -1.93 -7.54 12.42
C VAL A 32 -1.72 -6.84 13.77
N ASP A 33 -1.45 -5.54 13.73
CA ASP A 33 -1.52 -4.68 14.90
C ASP A 33 -2.99 -4.31 15.16
N ASN A 34 -3.66 -5.10 15.99
CA ASN A 34 -5.06 -4.90 16.33
C ASN A 34 -5.33 -3.60 17.11
N LYS A 35 -4.30 -2.97 17.72
CA LYS A 35 -4.49 -1.69 18.42
C LYS A 35 -4.59 -0.55 17.42
N ARG A 36 -3.78 -0.58 16.36
CA ARG A 36 -3.80 0.42 15.29
C ARG A 36 -4.89 0.15 14.26
N GLY A 37 -5.16 -1.12 13.99
CA GLY A 37 -6.23 -1.58 13.10
C GLY A 37 -6.01 -1.16 11.63
N SER A 38 -7.12 -1.04 10.91
CA SER A 38 -7.13 -0.71 9.49
C SER A 38 -7.44 0.77 9.24
N ARG A 39 -7.02 1.27 8.07
CA ARG A 39 -7.36 2.61 7.55
C ARG A 39 -7.83 2.51 6.11
N ILE A 40 -8.58 3.50 5.66
CA ILE A 40 -8.95 3.65 4.25
C ILE A 40 -8.04 4.72 3.69
N LEU A 41 -7.31 4.38 2.64
CA LEU A 41 -6.52 5.34 1.88
C LEU A 41 -7.23 5.63 0.56
N GLU A 42 -7.49 6.90 0.33
CA GLU A 42 -7.99 7.41 -0.95
C GLU A 42 -6.82 7.86 -1.82
N TYR A 43 -6.88 7.52 -3.11
CA TYR A 43 -5.85 7.90 -4.07
C TYR A 43 -6.42 8.04 -5.48
N ASN A 44 -5.69 8.76 -6.34
CA ASN A 44 -5.98 8.85 -7.77
C ASN A 44 -4.68 8.83 -8.58
N CYS A 45 -4.78 9.02 -9.90
CA CYS A 45 -3.62 8.97 -10.80
C CYS A 45 -2.57 10.08 -10.59
N GLN A 46 -2.86 11.09 -9.76
CA GLN A 46 -1.93 12.16 -9.39
C GLN A 46 -1.33 11.98 -7.99
N THR A 47 -1.85 11.05 -7.18
CA THR A 47 -1.32 10.78 -5.84
C THR A 47 0.09 10.18 -5.96
N SER A 48 1.09 10.87 -5.41
CA SER A 48 2.46 10.34 -5.38
C SER A 48 2.64 9.33 -4.25
N TYR A 49 3.74 8.57 -4.31
CA TYR A 49 4.12 7.67 -3.21
C TYR A 49 4.35 8.44 -1.91
N ASP A 50 5.03 9.59 -1.97
CA ASP A 50 5.34 10.39 -0.77
C ASP A 50 4.07 10.99 -0.16
N ASP A 51 3.10 11.43 -0.99
CA ASP A 51 1.79 11.88 -0.50
C ASP A 51 1.07 10.74 0.25
N CYS A 52 1.11 9.53 -0.31
CA CYS A 52 0.53 8.35 0.31
C CYS A 52 1.19 8.05 1.67
N ILE A 53 2.53 8.08 1.75
CA ILE A 53 3.24 7.85 3.01
C ILE A 53 2.86 8.92 4.04
N GLY A 54 2.73 10.19 3.62
CA GLY A 54 2.26 11.29 4.46
C GLY A 54 0.90 11.00 5.09
N VAL A 55 -0.10 10.69 4.25
CA VAL A 55 -1.47 10.37 4.72
C VAL A 55 -1.48 9.16 5.65
N VAL A 56 -0.71 8.11 5.34
CA VAL A 56 -0.61 6.93 6.20
C VAL A 56 0.00 7.28 7.56
N CYS A 57 1.04 8.11 7.60
CA CYS A 57 1.60 8.57 8.86
C CYS A 57 0.56 9.36 9.67
N GLU A 58 -0.18 10.27 9.05
CA GLU A 58 -1.22 11.07 9.71
C GLU A 58 -2.34 10.18 10.29
N ASP A 59 -2.90 9.27 9.50
CA ASP A 59 -4.01 8.40 9.90
C ASP A 59 -3.67 7.43 11.04
N TYR A 60 -2.41 7.03 11.12
CA TYR A 60 -1.89 6.18 12.19
C TYR A 60 -1.24 6.97 13.34
N GLY A 61 -1.18 8.30 13.26
CA GLY A 61 -0.54 9.17 14.26
C GLY A 61 0.96 8.90 14.42
N LEU A 62 1.66 8.62 13.31
CA LEU A 62 3.09 8.30 13.28
C LEU A 62 3.91 9.55 12.94
N ASP A 63 5.03 9.71 13.63
CA ASP A 63 6.05 10.69 13.25
C ASP A 63 6.97 10.07 12.19
N ASN A 64 6.93 10.59 10.96
CA ASN A 64 7.72 10.11 9.82
C ASN A 64 9.24 10.33 9.98
N ARG A 65 9.68 11.04 11.02
CA ARG A 65 11.10 11.17 11.39
C ARG A 65 11.55 10.04 12.31
N LEU A 66 10.60 9.39 12.99
CA LEU A 66 10.86 8.34 13.97
C LEU A 66 10.51 6.95 13.46
N PHE A 67 9.57 6.87 12.51
CA PHE A 67 9.07 5.62 11.95
C PHE A 67 9.32 5.55 10.45
N ASP A 68 9.88 4.42 10.02
CA ASP A 68 9.94 4.05 8.62
C ASP A 68 8.66 3.27 8.26
N VAL A 69 7.82 3.87 7.41
CA VAL A 69 6.55 3.28 6.97
C VAL A 69 6.78 2.54 5.66
N VAL A 70 6.54 1.23 5.68
CA VAL A 70 6.71 0.37 4.50
C VAL A 70 5.36 -0.12 3.99
N LEU A 71 5.01 0.26 2.76
CA LEU A 71 3.86 -0.29 2.07
C LEU A 71 4.22 -1.63 1.44
N SER A 72 3.38 -2.63 1.65
CA SER A 72 3.59 -3.97 1.08
C SER A 72 2.27 -4.72 0.89
N TYR A 73 2.28 -5.71 0.02
CA TYR A 73 1.12 -6.56 -0.23
C TYR A 73 1.52 -8.01 -0.49
N LYS A 74 0.58 -8.92 -0.22
CA LYS A 74 0.71 -10.31 -0.62
C LYS A 74 0.20 -10.47 -2.05
N ILE A 75 0.99 -11.15 -2.88
CA ILE A 75 0.56 -11.51 -4.23
C ILE A 75 -0.72 -12.35 -4.15
N SER A 76 -1.72 -12.02 -4.97
CA SER A 76 -3.01 -12.71 -4.96
C SER A 76 -2.83 -14.20 -5.28
N LYS A 77 -3.72 -15.05 -4.75
CA LYS A 77 -3.68 -16.50 -5.00
C LYS A 77 -3.68 -16.86 -6.49
N MET A 78 -4.33 -16.05 -7.32
CA MET A 78 -4.37 -16.24 -8.77
C MET A 78 -3.00 -16.03 -9.42
N LEU A 79 -2.29 -14.96 -9.03
CA LEU A 79 -0.96 -14.65 -9.56
C LEU A 79 0.14 -15.52 -8.94
N SER A 80 -0.08 -16.03 -7.72
CA SER A 80 0.90 -16.83 -7.00
C SER A 80 0.91 -18.31 -7.35
N GLN A 81 0.06 -18.79 -8.27
CA GLN A 81 -0.03 -20.23 -8.60
C GLN A 81 1.29 -20.82 -9.11
N ASN A 82 2.09 -20.00 -9.79
CA ASN A 82 3.38 -20.39 -10.35
C ASN A 82 4.58 -19.93 -9.52
N LEU A 83 4.33 -19.39 -8.33
CA LEU A 83 5.37 -18.86 -7.45
C LEU A 83 5.65 -19.85 -6.29
N PRO A 84 6.90 -19.94 -5.82
CA PRO A 84 7.23 -20.71 -4.63
C PRO A 84 6.37 -20.30 -3.41
N GLY A 85 6.03 -21.26 -2.53
CA GLY A 85 5.21 -20.99 -1.34
C GLY A 85 5.85 -20.02 -0.35
N ASP A 86 7.17 -19.89 -0.40
CA ASP A 86 8.00 -18.98 0.39
C ASP A 86 8.24 -17.63 -0.29
N THR A 87 7.55 -17.34 -1.41
CA THR A 87 7.62 -16.05 -2.08
C THR A 87 7.31 -14.90 -1.11
N PRO A 88 8.22 -13.91 -0.97
CA PRO A 88 8.04 -12.81 -0.03
C PRO A 88 6.90 -11.87 -0.43
N PRO A 89 6.35 -11.10 0.52
CA PRO A 89 5.46 -9.99 0.21
C PRO A 89 6.19 -8.98 -0.69
N VAL A 90 5.44 -8.33 -1.58
CA VAL A 90 5.99 -7.30 -2.45
C VAL A 90 6.03 -5.99 -1.68
N ILE A 91 7.21 -5.41 -1.58
CA ILE A 91 7.42 -4.08 -0.98
C ILE A 91 7.25 -3.02 -2.08
N ILE A 92 6.48 -1.99 -1.78
CA ILE A 92 6.34 -0.79 -2.60
C ILE A 92 7.25 0.27 -1.97
N GLY A 93 8.42 0.48 -2.57
CA GLY A 93 9.45 1.37 -2.03
C GLY A 93 9.70 2.64 -2.84
N ASN A 94 8.93 2.88 -3.92
CA ASN A 94 9.06 4.08 -4.73
C ASN A 94 7.83 4.33 -5.62
N SER A 95 7.75 5.54 -6.18
CA SER A 95 6.66 5.99 -7.06
C SER A 95 6.46 5.11 -8.31
N ARG A 96 7.51 4.52 -8.89
CA ARG A 96 7.35 3.63 -10.05
C ARG A 96 6.58 2.37 -9.68
N GLN A 97 6.91 1.75 -8.54
CA GLN A 97 6.21 0.56 -8.05
C GLN A 97 4.78 0.91 -7.59
N PHE A 98 4.61 2.04 -6.92
CA PHE A 98 3.31 2.53 -6.48
C PHE A 98 2.35 2.69 -7.65
N ASN A 99 2.78 3.36 -8.72
CA ASN A 99 1.94 3.56 -9.91
C ASN A 99 1.54 2.24 -10.60
N VAL A 100 2.41 1.22 -10.58
CA VAL A 100 2.09 -0.10 -11.16
C VAL A 100 1.08 -0.87 -10.29
N PHE A 101 1.15 -0.71 -8.97
CA PHE A 101 0.24 -1.38 -8.03
C PHE A 101 -1.22 -0.98 -8.27
N TRP A 102 -1.48 0.29 -8.57
CA TRP A 102 -2.83 0.86 -8.67
C TRP A 102 -3.52 0.76 -10.03
N VAL A 103 -2.77 0.35 -11.05
CA VAL A 103 -3.24 0.20 -12.43
C VAL A 103 -3.72 -1.22 -12.71
N ASN A 104 -3.34 -2.20 -11.88
CA ASN A 104 -3.87 -3.57 -11.92
C ASN A 104 -5.10 -3.75 -11.04
#